data_AF-A0A3L8BEG6-F1
#
_entry.id   AF-A0A3L8BEG6-F1
#
_cell.length_a   1.000
_cell.length_b   1.000
_cell.length_c   1.000
_cell.angle_alpha   90.00
_cell.angle_beta   90.00
_cell.angle_gamma   90.00
#
_symmetry.space_group_name_H-M   'P 1'
#
loop_
_entity.id
_entity.type
_entity.pdbx_description
1 polymer ?
#
loop_
_entity_poly.entity_id
_entity_poly.type
_entity_poly.pdbx_seq_one_letter_code
_entity_poly.pdbx_strand_id
1 'polypeptide(L)'
;MSFSFRTLSVVFVIALLQGCGPSSEFEAQSLLDNNQQEFGVLSWQADTETVDGFHIERLSISPDIGEVDFNGSLLVYPSQTTTYTLLVETRNDNGLVYDYTRKATVYVGARVDYDLIEDDNLRACLAENGATHLQQFDVIYCLDRGIAQLTGIEQFQLTQSVSLDNNLLTDLSPLTALPALKVVSVSGNELDTLDSLSLSTSVRNIVAHNNRLFDLSALSQMPQLVNLALDNNQISDLGPLQTIPQLQGLSVSHNRIEDVSPLTLNTELLALDFSNNPVRTGITALSTLTKATLIRSENNGAVLCLDYARLVLNLGPVVLFDQCRLF
;
A
#
# COMPACT_ATOMS: atom_id res chain seq x y z
N MET A 1 29.69 -9.76 -17.64
CA MET A 1 30.14 -9.56 -16.25
C MET A 1 28.90 -9.64 -15.38
N SER A 2 28.80 -10.69 -14.58
CA SER A 2 27.71 -10.98 -13.66
C SER A 2 27.72 -9.94 -12.53
N PHE A 3 26.62 -9.21 -12.35
CA PHE A 3 26.34 -8.48 -11.12
C PHE A 3 25.29 -9.28 -10.34
N SER A 4 25.79 -10.03 -9.37
CA SER A 4 25.02 -10.70 -8.33
C SER A 4 24.44 -9.64 -7.39
N PHE A 5 23.14 -9.35 -7.50
CA PHE A 5 22.40 -8.75 -6.39
C PHE A 5 22.07 -9.86 -5.40
N ARG A 6 22.77 -9.84 -4.27
CA ARG A 6 22.45 -10.70 -3.13
C ARG A 6 21.08 -10.28 -2.59
N THR A 7 20.19 -11.26 -2.51
CA THR A 7 19.02 -11.30 -1.63
C THR A 7 19.34 -10.67 -0.27
N LEU A 8 18.75 -9.51 0.01
CA LEU A 8 18.54 -9.06 1.38
C LEU A 8 17.23 -9.71 1.84
N SER A 9 17.34 -10.79 2.61
CA SER A 9 16.30 -11.16 3.55
C SER A 9 16.03 -9.93 4.42
N VAL A 10 14.79 -9.44 4.43
CA VAL A 10 14.34 -8.42 5.36
C VAL A 10 14.22 -9.09 6.74
N VAL A 11 15.37 -9.37 7.35
CA VAL A 11 15.48 -9.36 8.79
C VAL A 11 15.43 -7.88 9.15
N PHE A 12 14.39 -7.49 9.86
CA PHE A 12 14.32 -6.22 10.57
C PHE A 12 15.59 -6.07 11.42
N VAL A 13 16.60 -5.38 10.89
CA VAL A 13 17.57 -4.64 11.71
C VAL A 13 17.20 -3.19 11.56
N ILE A 14 15.98 -2.87 12.02
CA ILE A 14 15.78 -1.59 12.64
C ILE A 14 16.42 -1.74 14.03
N ALA A 15 17.71 -1.41 14.11
CA ALA A 15 18.28 -0.94 15.37
C ALA A 15 17.64 0.42 15.66
N LEU A 16 16.35 0.40 16.01
CA LEU A 16 15.77 1.41 16.87
C LEU A 16 16.67 1.41 18.10
N LEU A 17 16.96 2.59 18.62
CA LEU A 17 17.42 2.74 19.99
C LEU A 17 16.49 1.90 20.87
N GLN A 18 16.83 0.63 21.13
CA GLN A 18 16.18 -0.17 22.15
C GLN A 18 16.48 0.62 23.41
N GLY A 19 15.43 1.20 23.98
CA GLY A 19 15.56 2.05 25.14
C GLY A 19 16.39 1.32 26.18
N CYS A 20 17.37 2.03 26.75
CA CYS A 20 18.12 1.61 27.93
C CYS A 20 17.13 1.25 29.05
N GLY A 21 16.75 -0.02 29.14
CA GLY A 21 15.75 -0.51 30.08
C GLY A 21 15.46 -2.01 29.88
N PRO A 22 14.94 -2.69 30.91
CA PRO A 22 14.70 -4.12 30.88
C PRO A 22 13.68 -4.48 29.79
N SER A 23 13.98 -5.54 29.04
CA SER A 23 13.18 -5.97 27.88
C SER A 23 11.90 -6.69 28.32
N SER A 24 10.88 -6.67 27.45
CA SER A 24 9.68 -7.49 27.63
C SER A 24 8.98 -7.79 26.31
N GLU A 25 8.34 -8.96 26.30
CA GLU A 25 7.57 -9.55 25.22
C GLU A 25 6.14 -9.80 25.68
N PHE A 26 5.18 -9.60 24.76
CA PHE A 26 3.77 -9.87 25.00
C PHE A 26 3.09 -10.25 23.69
N GLU A 27 2.56 -11.46 23.64
CA GLU A 27 1.98 -12.06 22.45
C GLU A 27 0.59 -12.63 22.73
N ALA A 28 -0.22 -12.74 21.68
CA ALA A 28 -1.54 -13.33 21.73
C ALA A 28 -1.73 -14.27 20.53
N GLN A 29 -2.36 -15.41 20.78
CA GLN A 29 -2.80 -16.35 19.74
C GLN A 29 -4.32 -16.50 19.80
N SER A 30 -4.98 -16.54 18.64
CA SER A 30 -6.41 -16.84 18.53
C SER A 30 -6.64 -18.27 18.06
N LEU A 31 -7.25 -19.09 18.92
CA LEU A 31 -7.41 -20.52 18.74
C LEU A 31 -8.89 -20.92 18.81
N LEU A 32 -9.17 -22.16 18.37
CA LEU A 32 -10.46 -22.81 18.48
C LEU A 32 -10.33 -23.99 19.44
N ASP A 33 -11.29 -24.15 20.34
CA ASP A 33 -11.39 -25.33 21.19
C ASP A 33 -12.05 -26.51 20.44
N ASN A 34 -12.19 -27.65 21.12
CA ASN A 34 -12.82 -28.84 20.54
C ASN A 34 -14.29 -28.64 20.13
N ASN A 35 -14.94 -27.59 20.65
CA ASN A 35 -16.32 -27.23 20.36
C ASN A 35 -16.43 -26.11 19.31
N GLN A 36 -15.33 -25.74 18.65
CA GLN A 36 -15.25 -24.59 17.73
C GLN A 36 -15.54 -23.24 18.41
N GLN A 37 -15.37 -23.15 19.72
CA GLN A 37 -15.42 -21.89 20.44
C GLN A 37 -14.06 -21.20 20.35
N GLU A 38 -14.07 -19.91 20.01
CA GLU A 38 -12.86 -19.09 19.95
C GLU A 38 -12.37 -18.71 21.34
N PHE A 39 -11.05 -18.79 21.52
CA PHE A 39 -10.36 -18.37 22.72
C PHE A 39 -8.96 -17.83 22.38
N GLY A 40 -8.38 -17.10 23.32
CA GLY A 40 -7.05 -16.53 23.21
C GLY A 40 -6.07 -17.19 24.18
N VAL A 41 -4.81 -17.27 23.76
CA VAL A 41 -3.67 -17.53 24.66
C VAL A 41 -2.83 -16.27 24.70
N LEU A 42 -2.78 -15.61 25.86
CA LEU A 42 -1.83 -14.53 26.13
C LEU A 42 -0.56 -15.12 26.68
N SER A 43 0.61 -14.65 26.23
CA SER A 43 1.91 -15.06 26.76
C SER A 43 2.81 -13.85 26.93
N TRP A 44 3.51 -13.77 28.06
CA TRP A 44 4.41 -12.66 28.35
C TRP A 44 5.68 -13.13 29.05
N GLN A 45 6.73 -12.37 28.83
CA GLN A 45 8.00 -12.52 29.51
C GLN A 45 8.64 -11.16 29.66
N ALA A 46 9.15 -10.87 30.85
CA ALA A 46 9.89 -9.65 31.13
C ALA A 46 11.23 -9.98 31.79
N ASP A 47 12.25 -9.24 31.41
CA ASP A 47 13.58 -9.38 31.96
C ASP A 47 13.62 -8.84 33.39
N THR A 48 14.04 -9.68 34.32
CA THR A 48 14.16 -9.33 35.74
C THR A 48 15.52 -8.74 36.07
N GLU A 49 16.48 -8.74 35.14
CA GLU A 49 17.79 -8.14 35.35
C GLU A 49 17.73 -6.61 35.37
N THR A 50 18.53 -6.00 36.25
CA THR A 50 18.68 -4.55 36.28
C THR A 50 19.51 -4.09 35.06
N VAL A 51 18.92 -3.26 34.21
CA VAL A 51 19.58 -2.70 33.03
C VAL A 51 19.67 -1.19 33.19
N ASP A 52 20.89 -0.64 33.15
CA ASP A 52 21.17 0.79 33.32
C ASP A 52 20.55 1.40 34.60
N GLY A 53 20.51 0.60 35.67
CA GLY A 53 19.95 0.98 36.97
C GLY A 53 18.43 0.91 37.04
N PHE A 54 17.72 0.48 35.99
CA PHE A 54 16.28 0.23 36.00
C PHE A 54 15.97 -1.24 36.27
N HIS A 55 14.99 -1.51 37.13
CA HIS A 55 14.41 -2.83 37.35
C HIS A 55 12.89 -2.78 37.18
N ILE A 56 12.29 -3.88 36.77
CA ILE A 56 10.83 -3.99 36.67
C ILE A 56 10.25 -4.19 38.06
N GLU A 57 9.28 -3.36 38.45
CA GLU A 57 8.58 -3.49 39.74
C GLU A 57 7.30 -4.29 39.62
N ARG A 58 6.52 -4.04 38.57
CA ARG A 58 5.20 -4.65 38.39
C ARG A 58 4.88 -4.83 36.92
N LEU A 59 4.18 -5.92 36.64
CA LEU A 59 3.45 -6.13 35.40
C LEU A 59 1.95 -6.15 35.66
N SER A 60 1.17 -5.55 34.77
CA SER A 60 -0.29 -5.73 34.77
C SER A 60 -0.84 -5.81 33.36
N ILE A 61 -1.88 -6.64 33.18
CA ILE A 61 -2.56 -6.80 31.89
C ILE A 61 -3.98 -6.25 32.00
N SER A 62 -4.38 -5.44 31.03
CA SER A 62 -5.75 -4.94 30.86
C SER A 62 -6.28 -5.32 29.48
N PRO A 63 -7.60 -5.43 29.26
CA PRO A 63 -8.66 -5.34 30.27
C PRO A 63 -8.75 -6.61 31.14
N ASP A 64 -9.43 -6.47 32.29
CA ASP A 64 -9.99 -7.55 33.13
C ASP A 64 -9.05 -8.63 33.73
N ILE A 65 -7.72 -8.48 33.59
CA ILE A 65 -6.75 -9.45 34.14
C ILE A 65 -6.09 -8.93 35.44
N GLY A 66 -5.52 -7.73 35.43
CA GLY A 66 -4.85 -7.14 36.60
C GLY A 66 -3.36 -7.48 36.69
N GLU A 67 -2.80 -7.46 37.90
CA GLU A 67 -1.37 -7.70 38.16
C GLU A 67 -0.98 -9.16 37.86
N VAL A 68 0.18 -9.35 37.23
CA VAL A 68 0.69 -10.66 36.81
C VAL A 68 2.17 -10.83 37.17
N ASP A 69 2.63 -12.08 37.25
CA ASP A 69 4.04 -12.41 37.45
C ASP A 69 4.92 -11.95 36.26
N PHE A 70 6.25 -11.92 36.41
CA PHE A 70 7.16 -11.46 35.34
C PHE A 70 7.20 -12.35 34.09
N ASN A 71 6.71 -13.59 34.19
CA ASN A 71 6.48 -14.47 33.05
C ASN A 71 5.19 -15.26 33.27
N GLY A 72 4.53 -15.61 32.19
CA GLY A 72 3.33 -16.43 32.28
C GLY A 72 2.58 -16.58 30.97
N SER A 73 1.52 -17.39 31.06
CA SER A 73 0.57 -17.58 29.98
C SER A 73 -0.84 -17.72 30.55
N LEU A 74 -1.82 -17.13 29.89
CA LEU A 74 -3.21 -17.08 30.34
C LEU A 74 -4.18 -17.34 29.21
N LEU A 75 -5.15 -18.23 29.46
CA LEU A 75 -6.29 -18.44 28.58
C LEU A 75 -7.34 -17.35 28.80
N VAL A 76 -7.81 -16.74 27.72
CA VAL A 76 -8.86 -15.72 27.73
C VAL A 76 -9.98 -16.07 26.76
N TYR A 77 -11.21 -15.70 27.09
CA TYR A 77 -12.40 -15.98 26.27
C TYR A 77 -13.16 -14.69 25.98
N PRO A 78 -12.58 -13.76 25.20
CA PRO A 78 -13.26 -12.51 24.90
C PRO A 78 -14.47 -12.76 23.99
N SER A 79 -15.57 -12.02 24.20
CA SER A 79 -16.79 -12.13 23.38
C SER A 79 -16.67 -11.45 22.01
N GLN A 80 -15.62 -10.65 21.82
CA GLN A 80 -15.31 -9.90 20.60
C GLN A 80 -13.80 -9.71 20.51
N THR A 81 -13.28 -9.35 19.34
CA THR A 81 -11.86 -9.00 19.17
C THR A 81 -11.41 -8.01 20.25
N THR A 82 -10.41 -8.40 21.03
CA THR A 82 -9.95 -7.66 22.21
C THR A 82 -8.44 -7.50 22.17
N THR A 83 -7.99 -6.25 22.21
CA THR A 83 -6.57 -5.93 22.39
C THR A 83 -6.27 -5.80 23.87
N TYR A 84 -5.43 -6.71 24.37
CA TYR A 84 -4.87 -6.66 25.69
C TYR A 84 -3.63 -5.77 25.70
N THR A 85 -3.40 -5.09 26.82
CA THR A 85 -2.26 -4.21 27.04
C THR A 85 -1.52 -4.68 28.29
N LEU A 86 -0.26 -5.09 28.12
CA LEU A 86 0.69 -5.32 29.20
C LEU A 86 1.33 -3.98 29.55
N LEU A 87 1.11 -3.49 30.76
CA LEU A 87 1.80 -2.37 31.37
C LEU A 87 3.01 -2.89 32.14
N VAL A 88 4.18 -2.35 31.85
CA VAL A 88 5.45 -2.63 32.52
C VAL A 88 5.86 -1.41 33.31
N GLU A 89 5.78 -1.49 34.64
CA GLU A 89 6.23 -0.42 35.53
C GLU A 89 7.68 -0.70 35.95
N THR A 90 8.60 0.23 35.65
CA THR A 90 10.02 0.12 36.01
C THR A 90 10.44 1.23 36.93
N ARG A 91 11.40 0.97 37.82
CA ARG A 91 12.00 1.97 38.70
C ARG A 91 13.51 1.93 38.59
N ASN A 92 14.15 3.09 38.60
CA ASN A 92 15.60 3.17 38.74
C ASN A 92 16.09 3.35 40.18
N ASP A 93 17.39 3.17 40.38
CA ASP A 93 18.04 3.33 41.68
C ASP A 93 17.82 4.70 42.36
N ASN A 94 17.50 5.73 41.58
CA ASN A 94 17.19 7.08 42.08
C ASN A 94 15.70 7.28 42.42
N GLY A 95 14.89 6.23 42.30
CA GLY A 95 13.46 6.24 42.58
C GLY A 95 12.58 6.77 41.44
N LEU A 96 13.15 7.09 40.27
CA LEU A 96 12.38 7.50 39.09
C LEU A 96 11.64 6.30 38.52
N VAL A 97 10.36 6.50 38.20
CA VAL A 97 9.49 5.49 37.59
C VAL A 97 9.38 5.76 36.10
N TYR A 98 9.46 4.70 35.30
CA TYR A 98 9.21 4.73 33.87
C TYR A 98 8.31 3.57 33.48
N ASP A 99 7.24 3.88 32.75
CA ASP A 99 6.27 2.88 32.33
C ASP A 99 6.25 2.79 30.81
N TYR A 100 6.11 1.58 30.31
CA TYR A 100 5.86 1.34 28.90
C TYR A 100 4.85 0.21 28.72
N THR A 101 4.27 0.14 27.52
CA THR A 101 3.24 -0.86 27.22
C THR A 101 3.61 -1.73 26.03
N ARG A 102 3.07 -2.95 26.05
CA ARG A 102 2.99 -3.87 24.90
C ARG A 102 1.52 -4.21 24.66
N LYS A 103 1.16 -4.47 23.41
CA LYS A 103 -0.22 -4.82 23.04
C LYS A 103 -0.23 -6.15 22.30
N ALA A 104 -1.21 -6.97 22.62
CA ALA A 104 -1.46 -8.23 21.95
C ALA A 104 -2.97 -8.41 21.75
N THR A 105 -3.39 -8.84 20.55
CA THR A 105 -4.81 -8.90 20.20
C THR A 105 -5.28 -10.33 20.04
N VAL A 106 -6.36 -10.67 20.73
CA VAL A 106 -7.13 -11.89 20.49
C VAL A 106 -8.28 -11.53 19.57
N TYR A 107 -8.21 -12.04 18.35
CA TYR A 107 -9.24 -11.93 17.33
C TYR A 107 -10.34 -12.97 17.56
N VAL A 108 -11.58 -12.53 17.33
CA VAL A 108 -12.81 -13.34 17.35
C VAL A 108 -13.61 -12.97 16.10
N GLY A 109 -14.19 -13.95 15.40
CA GLY A 109 -15.08 -13.75 14.27
C GLY A 109 -14.70 -14.57 13.03
N ALA A 110 -14.91 -13.99 11.84
CA ALA A 110 -14.70 -14.69 10.59
C ALA A 110 -13.22 -15.02 10.36
N ARG A 111 -12.94 -16.32 10.18
CA ARG A 111 -11.61 -16.85 9.89
C ARG A 111 -11.32 -16.87 8.40
N VAL A 112 -10.03 -16.85 8.04
CA VAL A 112 -9.59 -17.03 6.66
C VAL A 112 -9.83 -18.47 6.24
N ASP A 113 -10.45 -18.65 5.08
CA ASP A 113 -10.52 -19.94 4.40
C ASP A 113 -9.42 -19.99 3.33
N TYR A 114 -8.29 -20.61 3.70
CA TYR A 114 -7.13 -20.71 2.83
C TYR A 114 -7.32 -21.69 1.66
N ASP A 115 -8.30 -22.59 1.75
CA ASP A 115 -8.60 -23.55 0.69
C ASP A 115 -9.29 -22.87 -0.51
N LEU A 116 -9.92 -21.71 -0.31
CA LEU A 116 -10.46 -20.88 -1.39
C LEU A 116 -9.38 -20.19 -2.24
N ILE A 117 -8.17 -20.03 -1.70
CA ILE A 117 -7.08 -19.32 -2.39
C ILE A 117 -6.40 -20.31 -3.32
N GLU A 118 -6.60 -20.20 -4.63
CA GLU A 118 -6.12 -21.21 -5.58
C GLU A 118 -4.61 -21.12 -5.86
N ASP A 119 -4.05 -19.91 -5.89
CA ASP A 119 -2.61 -19.69 -6.13
C ASP A 119 -1.80 -19.99 -4.85
N ASP A 120 -0.87 -20.95 -4.94
CA ASP A 120 -0.04 -21.35 -3.79
C ASP A 120 0.87 -20.22 -3.28
N ASN A 121 1.36 -19.35 -4.16
CA ASN A 121 2.22 -18.23 -3.77
C ASN A 121 1.41 -17.13 -3.05
N LEU A 122 0.18 -16.88 -3.50
CA LEU A 122 -0.75 -15.98 -2.81
C LEU A 122 -1.17 -16.56 -1.45
N ARG A 123 -1.52 -17.85 -1.41
CA ARG A 123 -1.89 -18.55 -0.17
C ARG A 123 -0.75 -18.49 0.84
N ALA A 124 0.48 -18.79 0.41
CA ALA A 124 1.67 -18.73 1.24
C ALA A 124 1.95 -17.31 1.74
N CYS A 125 1.80 -16.29 0.88
CA CYS A 125 1.95 -14.89 1.29
C CYS A 125 0.98 -14.49 2.40
N LEU A 126 -0.30 -14.80 2.23
CA LEU A 126 -1.36 -14.42 3.17
C LEU A 126 -1.19 -15.15 4.52
N ALA A 127 -0.63 -16.37 4.50
CA ALA A 127 -0.37 -17.16 5.69
C ALA A 127 0.92 -16.78 6.44
N GLU A 128 1.84 -16.02 5.84
CA GLU A 128 3.20 -15.80 6.37
C GLU A 128 3.23 -15.10 7.73
N ASN A 129 2.25 -14.20 7.98
CA ASN A 129 2.13 -13.47 9.24
C ASN A 129 1.30 -14.22 10.30
N GLY A 130 0.94 -15.48 10.07
CA GLY A 130 0.12 -16.28 10.98
C GLY A 130 -1.29 -15.71 11.18
N ALA A 131 -1.75 -14.84 10.27
CA ALA A 131 -3.07 -14.25 10.34
C ALA A 131 -4.14 -15.33 10.16
N THR A 132 -5.15 -15.28 11.01
CA THR A 132 -6.19 -16.30 11.13
C THR A 132 -7.59 -15.77 10.83
N HIS A 133 -7.78 -14.45 10.87
CA HIS A 133 -9.08 -13.80 10.71
C HIS A 133 -9.08 -12.79 9.56
N LEU A 134 -10.22 -12.67 8.88
CA LEU A 134 -10.40 -11.74 7.77
C LEU A 134 -10.17 -10.27 8.19
N GLN A 135 -10.50 -9.93 9.44
CA GLN A 135 -10.30 -8.58 10.00
C GLN A 135 -8.83 -8.17 10.15
N GLN A 136 -7.89 -9.11 10.01
CA GLN A 136 -6.46 -8.81 10.04
C GLN A 136 -5.93 -8.31 8.70
N PHE A 137 -6.76 -8.30 7.64
CA PHE A 137 -6.35 -7.96 6.28
C PHE A 137 -7.02 -6.66 5.82
N ASP A 138 -6.67 -5.53 6.42
CA ASP A 138 -6.98 -4.21 5.87
C ASP A 138 -5.98 -3.79 4.77
N VAL A 139 -4.78 -4.37 4.79
CA VAL A 139 -3.75 -4.25 3.75
C VAL A 139 -3.22 -5.63 3.38
N ILE A 140 -3.14 -5.93 2.08
CA ILE A 140 -2.48 -7.13 1.56
C ILE A 140 -1.21 -6.71 0.83
N TYR A 141 -0.08 -7.33 1.19
CA TYR A 141 1.24 -7.03 0.62
C TYR A 141 1.93 -8.34 0.21
N CYS A 142 1.93 -8.63 -1.09
CA CYS A 142 2.48 -9.85 -1.67
C CYS A 142 3.35 -9.52 -2.88
N LEU A 143 4.54 -8.99 -2.64
CA LEU A 143 5.49 -8.61 -3.69
C LEU A 143 6.45 -9.73 -4.07
N ASP A 144 6.82 -9.81 -5.34
CA ASP A 144 7.93 -10.65 -5.84
C ASP A 144 7.77 -12.14 -5.47
N ARG A 145 6.57 -12.70 -5.73
CA ARG A 145 6.23 -14.09 -5.38
C ARG A 145 5.84 -14.95 -6.56
N GLY A 146 5.77 -14.40 -7.77
CA GLY A 146 5.30 -15.15 -8.93
C GLY A 146 3.83 -15.55 -8.84
N ILE A 147 3.00 -14.70 -8.22
CA ILE A 147 1.55 -14.89 -8.16
C ILE A 147 0.95 -14.68 -9.55
N ALA A 148 0.13 -15.62 -10.02
CA ALA A 148 -0.46 -15.57 -11.36
C ALA A 148 -1.98 -15.36 -11.34
N GLN A 149 -2.66 -15.70 -10.23
CA GLN A 149 -4.10 -15.55 -10.09
C GLN A 149 -4.51 -15.13 -8.67
N LEU A 150 -5.70 -14.52 -8.57
CA LEU A 150 -6.19 -13.93 -7.32
C LEU A 150 -7.47 -14.61 -6.79
N THR A 151 -7.88 -15.75 -7.35
CA THR A 151 -9.06 -16.49 -6.86
C THR A 151 -8.94 -16.75 -5.37
N GLY A 152 -10.01 -16.47 -4.62
CA GLY A 152 -10.09 -16.60 -3.18
C GLY A 152 -9.82 -15.31 -2.42
N ILE A 153 -9.27 -14.27 -3.07
CA ILE A 153 -9.04 -12.96 -2.44
C ILE A 153 -10.35 -12.24 -2.11
N GLU A 154 -11.46 -12.64 -2.73
CA GLU A 154 -12.79 -12.04 -2.56
C GLU A 154 -13.29 -12.12 -1.12
N GLN A 155 -12.75 -13.02 -0.28
CA GLN A 155 -13.12 -13.09 1.13
C GLN A 155 -12.67 -11.88 1.96
N PHE A 156 -11.67 -11.12 1.51
CA PHE A 156 -11.06 -10.03 2.28
C PHE A 156 -11.83 -8.71 2.17
N GLN A 157 -13.10 -8.73 2.56
CA GLN A 157 -14.08 -7.64 2.42
C GLN A 157 -13.69 -6.32 3.12
N LEU A 158 -12.71 -6.36 4.03
CA LEU A 158 -12.20 -5.20 4.78
C LEU A 158 -10.93 -4.59 4.18
N THR A 159 -10.32 -5.24 3.18
CA THR A 159 -9.09 -4.76 2.56
C THR A 159 -9.29 -3.43 1.86
N GLN A 160 -8.45 -2.46 2.22
CA GLN A 160 -8.43 -1.10 1.68
C GLN A 160 -7.28 -0.88 0.70
N SER A 161 -6.20 -1.66 0.82
CA SER A 161 -5.02 -1.54 -0.03
C SER A 161 -4.49 -2.92 -0.39
N VAL A 162 -4.20 -3.14 -1.67
CA VAL A 162 -3.44 -4.29 -2.15
C VAL A 162 -2.18 -3.84 -2.84
N SER A 163 -1.07 -4.51 -2.55
CA SER A 163 0.19 -4.37 -3.26
C SER A 163 0.66 -5.75 -3.70
N LEU A 164 0.65 -5.93 -5.02
CA LEU A 164 0.89 -7.18 -5.73
C LEU A 164 1.97 -6.95 -6.82
N ASP A 165 2.89 -6.01 -6.56
CA ASP A 165 3.94 -5.65 -7.51
C ASP A 165 4.92 -6.82 -7.74
N ASN A 166 5.53 -6.86 -8.93
CA ASN A 166 6.51 -7.85 -9.36
C ASN A 166 5.95 -9.29 -9.29
N ASN A 167 4.78 -9.51 -9.86
CA ASN A 167 4.18 -10.84 -9.99
C ASN A 167 3.90 -11.13 -11.48
N LEU A 168 3.04 -12.11 -11.77
CA LEU A 168 2.73 -12.58 -13.12
C LEU A 168 1.25 -12.34 -13.47
N LEU A 169 0.63 -11.33 -12.86
CA LEU A 169 -0.81 -11.08 -12.99
C LEU A 169 -1.16 -10.55 -14.38
N THR A 170 -2.16 -11.17 -14.99
CA THR A 170 -2.84 -10.67 -16.20
C THR A 170 -4.30 -10.31 -15.95
N ASP A 171 -4.89 -10.80 -14.85
CA ASP A 171 -6.28 -10.54 -14.48
C ASP A 171 -6.37 -10.06 -13.02
N LEU A 172 -7.15 -9.01 -12.82
CA LEU A 172 -7.43 -8.37 -11.53
C LEU A 172 -8.92 -8.47 -11.15
N SER A 173 -9.72 -9.22 -11.91
CA SER A 173 -11.18 -9.29 -11.73
C SER A 173 -11.62 -9.67 -10.30
N PRO A 174 -10.90 -10.53 -9.55
CA PRO A 174 -11.24 -10.82 -8.15
C PRO A 174 -11.20 -9.58 -7.24
N LEU A 175 -10.38 -8.57 -7.55
CA LEU A 175 -10.30 -7.34 -6.75
C LEU A 175 -11.59 -6.51 -6.80
N THR A 176 -12.43 -6.69 -7.84
CA THR A 176 -13.71 -5.97 -7.96
C THR A 176 -14.73 -6.36 -6.89
N ALA A 177 -14.55 -7.52 -6.25
CA ALA A 177 -15.38 -7.98 -5.15
C ALA A 177 -15.04 -7.34 -3.79
N LEU A 178 -14.02 -6.47 -3.71
CA LEU A 178 -13.56 -5.85 -2.48
C LEU A 178 -14.14 -4.43 -2.30
N PRO A 179 -15.23 -4.26 -1.52
CA PRO A 179 -15.98 -3.00 -1.48
C PRO A 179 -15.23 -1.87 -0.77
N ALA A 180 -14.25 -2.20 0.08
CA ALA A 180 -13.45 -1.25 0.82
C ALA A 180 -12.15 -0.84 0.09
N LEU A 181 -11.83 -1.49 -1.04
CA LEU A 181 -10.55 -1.35 -1.72
C LEU A 181 -10.40 0.03 -2.36
N LYS A 182 -9.40 0.80 -1.92
CA LYS A 182 -9.13 2.16 -2.40
C LYS A 182 -7.84 2.25 -3.20
N VAL A 183 -6.85 1.42 -2.86
CA VAL A 183 -5.50 1.49 -3.43
C VAL A 183 -5.12 0.14 -4.03
N VAL A 184 -4.69 0.15 -5.28
CA VAL A 184 -4.20 -1.02 -6.01
C VAL A 184 -2.81 -0.71 -6.54
N SER A 185 -1.80 -1.45 -6.10
CA SER A 185 -0.46 -1.45 -6.66
C SER A 185 -0.18 -2.80 -7.31
N VAL A 186 0.08 -2.80 -8.62
CA VAL A 186 0.28 -3.97 -9.48
C VAL A 186 1.42 -3.71 -10.48
N SER A 187 2.42 -2.93 -10.08
CA SER A 187 3.57 -2.61 -10.93
C SER A 187 4.41 -3.85 -11.23
N GLY A 188 5.03 -3.95 -12.41
CA GLY A 188 5.88 -5.11 -12.75
C GLY A 188 5.10 -6.41 -12.90
N ASN A 189 3.90 -6.35 -13.48
CA ASN A 189 3.08 -7.52 -13.84
C ASN A 189 2.99 -7.65 -15.37
N GLU A 190 2.04 -8.44 -15.86
CA GLU A 190 1.84 -8.72 -17.28
C GLU A 190 0.54 -8.12 -17.84
N LEU A 191 0.05 -7.03 -17.22
CA LEU A 191 -1.20 -6.38 -17.61
C LEU A 191 -1.05 -5.62 -18.94
N ASP A 192 -2.00 -5.80 -19.84
CA ASP A 192 -2.08 -5.10 -21.13
C ASP A 192 -3.27 -4.10 -21.20
N THR A 193 -4.27 -4.29 -20.35
CA THR A 193 -5.38 -3.36 -20.09
C THR A 193 -5.71 -3.28 -18.60
N LEU A 194 -6.66 -2.39 -18.23
CA LEU A 194 -7.24 -2.30 -16.88
C LEU A 194 -8.71 -2.76 -16.84
N ASP A 195 -9.18 -3.49 -17.88
CA ASP A 195 -10.58 -3.91 -18.02
C ASP A 195 -11.07 -4.75 -16.85
N SER A 196 -10.17 -5.55 -16.28
CA SER A 196 -10.42 -6.38 -15.10
C SER A 196 -10.77 -5.58 -13.84
N LEU A 197 -10.48 -4.27 -13.80
CA LEU A 197 -10.88 -3.36 -12.72
C LEU A 197 -12.10 -2.49 -13.06
N SER A 198 -12.65 -2.57 -14.28
CA SER A 198 -13.72 -1.66 -14.76
C SER A 198 -15.00 -1.68 -13.92
N LEU A 199 -15.28 -2.78 -13.21
CA LEU A 199 -16.44 -2.92 -12.32
C LEU A 199 -16.18 -2.43 -10.89
N SER A 200 -14.93 -2.09 -10.55
CA SER A 200 -14.61 -1.57 -9.22
C SER A 200 -15.18 -0.16 -9.05
N THR A 201 -16.00 0.00 -8.00
CA THR A 201 -16.59 1.29 -7.62
C THR A 201 -15.83 2.00 -6.48
N SER A 202 -14.93 1.29 -5.81
CA SER A 202 -14.22 1.75 -4.61
C SER A 202 -12.80 2.23 -4.90
N VAL A 203 -12.10 1.65 -5.89
CA VAL A 203 -10.70 1.99 -6.18
C VAL A 203 -10.56 3.46 -6.58
N ARG A 204 -9.65 4.17 -5.90
CA ARG A 204 -9.34 5.60 -6.11
C ARG A 204 -7.93 5.82 -6.64
N ASN A 205 -6.99 4.94 -6.30
CA ASN A 205 -5.59 5.08 -6.63
C ASN A 205 -5.07 3.78 -7.27
N ILE A 206 -4.49 3.91 -8.47
CA ILE A 206 -3.88 2.79 -9.20
C ILE A 206 -2.43 3.11 -9.49
N VAL A 207 -1.55 2.16 -9.16
CA VAL A 207 -0.12 2.18 -9.45
C VAL A 207 0.20 0.92 -10.24
N ALA A 208 0.47 1.06 -11.54
CA ALA A 208 0.67 -0.04 -12.48
C ALA A 208 1.86 0.22 -13.41
N HIS A 209 2.98 0.66 -12.85
CA HIS A 209 4.21 0.88 -13.59
C HIS A 209 4.74 -0.41 -14.21
N ASN A 210 5.57 -0.32 -15.24
CA ASN A 210 6.31 -1.47 -15.78
C ASN A 210 5.39 -2.66 -16.13
N ASN A 211 4.28 -2.37 -16.80
CA ASN A 211 3.38 -3.36 -17.37
C ASN A 211 3.45 -3.30 -18.91
N ARG A 212 2.45 -3.82 -19.61
CA ARG A 212 2.32 -3.75 -21.07
C ARG A 212 1.07 -2.97 -21.49
N LEU A 213 0.60 -2.06 -20.62
CA LEU A 213 -0.66 -1.34 -20.82
C LEU A 213 -0.61 -0.53 -22.12
N PHE A 214 -1.59 -0.73 -23.00
CA PHE A 214 -1.70 0.03 -24.24
C PHE A 214 -3.10 0.61 -24.44
N ASP A 215 -4.13 -0.02 -23.86
CA ASP A 215 -5.52 0.46 -23.87
C ASP A 215 -5.96 0.92 -22.48
N LEU A 216 -6.51 2.13 -22.43
CA LEU A 216 -7.05 2.76 -21.23
C LEU A 216 -8.59 2.90 -21.27
N SER A 217 -9.27 2.28 -22.23
CA SER A 217 -10.72 2.41 -22.44
C SER A 217 -11.55 2.11 -21.18
N ALA A 218 -11.13 1.15 -20.35
CA ALA A 218 -11.74 0.84 -19.06
C ALA A 218 -11.80 2.01 -18.08
N LEU A 219 -10.90 2.98 -18.16
CA LEU A 219 -10.89 4.15 -17.29
C LEU A 219 -12.19 4.98 -17.44
N SER A 220 -12.88 4.85 -18.57
CA SER A 220 -14.22 5.44 -18.78
C SER A 220 -15.27 4.97 -17.78
N GLN A 221 -15.08 3.78 -17.20
CA GLN A 221 -15.98 3.19 -16.19
C GLN A 221 -15.50 3.45 -14.75
N MET A 222 -14.41 4.20 -14.57
CA MET A 222 -13.81 4.47 -13.26
C MET A 222 -13.79 5.97 -12.91
N PRO A 223 -14.94 6.68 -12.96
CA PRO A 223 -15.02 8.12 -12.74
C PRO A 223 -14.73 8.53 -11.30
N GLN A 224 -14.39 7.60 -10.40
CA GLN A 224 -13.98 7.88 -9.03
C GLN A 224 -12.45 8.04 -8.86
N LEU A 225 -11.64 7.75 -9.87
CA LEU A 225 -10.18 7.75 -9.75
C LEU A 225 -9.65 9.15 -9.39
N VAL A 226 -8.62 9.16 -8.55
CA VAL A 226 -7.95 10.36 -8.02
C VAL A 226 -6.48 10.38 -8.41
N ASN A 227 -5.78 9.26 -8.29
CA ASN A 227 -4.37 9.15 -8.68
C ASN A 227 -4.12 7.94 -9.58
N LEU A 228 -3.34 8.16 -10.63
CA LEU A 228 -3.03 7.16 -11.63
C LEU A 228 -1.55 7.22 -12.01
N ALA A 229 -0.83 6.13 -11.78
CA ALA A 229 0.59 6.03 -12.05
C ALA A 229 0.87 4.83 -12.96
N LEU A 230 1.20 5.11 -14.23
CA LEU A 230 1.28 4.17 -15.35
C LEU A 230 2.60 4.29 -16.12
N ASP A 231 3.67 4.71 -15.47
CA ASP A 231 4.97 4.85 -16.11
C ASP A 231 5.48 3.53 -16.71
N ASN A 232 6.31 3.62 -17.76
CA ASN A 232 6.93 2.45 -18.40
C ASN A 232 5.88 1.45 -18.91
N ASN A 233 4.98 1.92 -19.76
CA ASN A 233 3.95 1.12 -20.44
C ASN A 233 4.02 1.38 -21.96
N GLN A 234 2.95 1.07 -22.69
CA GLN A 234 2.85 1.21 -24.14
C GLN A 234 1.70 2.14 -24.56
N ILE A 235 1.28 3.04 -23.67
CA ILE A 235 0.13 3.93 -23.84
C ILE A 235 0.44 4.97 -24.91
N SER A 236 -0.48 5.18 -25.84
CA SER A 236 -0.40 6.26 -26.84
C SER A 236 -1.62 7.19 -26.85
N ASP A 237 -2.76 6.69 -26.38
CA ASP A 237 -4.02 7.43 -26.36
C ASP A 237 -4.42 7.79 -24.92
N LEU A 238 -4.61 9.09 -24.68
CA LEU A 238 -5.07 9.64 -23.40
C LEU A 238 -6.55 10.04 -23.44
N GLY A 239 -7.25 9.82 -24.56
CA GLY A 239 -8.67 10.10 -24.74
C GLY A 239 -9.57 9.65 -23.58
N PRO A 240 -9.42 8.41 -23.07
CA PRO A 240 -10.22 7.93 -21.94
C PRO A 240 -10.10 8.75 -20.64
N LEU A 241 -9.01 9.51 -20.43
CA LEU A 241 -8.85 10.32 -19.22
C LEU A 241 -9.80 11.52 -19.15
N GLN A 242 -10.42 11.89 -20.28
CA GLN A 242 -11.43 12.95 -20.34
C GLN A 242 -12.66 12.67 -19.46
N THR A 243 -12.94 11.40 -19.15
CA THR A 243 -14.06 11.00 -18.30
C THR A 243 -13.75 11.06 -16.81
N ILE A 244 -12.53 11.46 -16.42
CA ILE A 244 -12.03 11.49 -15.04
C ILE A 244 -11.58 12.92 -14.68
N PRO A 245 -12.47 13.92 -14.73
CA PRO A 245 -12.09 15.32 -14.54
C PRO A 245 -11.53 15.63 -13.15
N GLN A 246 -11.84 14.81 -12.14
CA GLN A 246 -11.35 14.95 -10.76
C GLN A 246 -9.95 14.37 -10.51
N LEU A 247 -9.26 13.87 -11.53
CA LEU A 247 -7.91 13.31 -11.38
C LEU A 247 -6.96 14.39 -10.85
N GLN A 248 -6.21 14.06 -9.79
CA GLN A 248 -5.31 14.98 -9.08
C GLN A 248 -3.83 14.66 -9.36
N GLY A 249 -3.49 13.39 -9.55
CA GLY A 249 -2.15 12.95 -9.88
C GLY A 249 -2.15 12.04 -11.11
N LEU A 250 -1.33 12.36 -12.10
CA LEU A 250 -1.12 11.53 -13.28
C LEU A 250 0.38 11.37 -13.57
N SER A 251 0.84 10.13 -13.63
CA SER A 251 2.18 9.78 -14.10
C SER A 251 2.07 8.80 -15.26
N VAL A 252 2.52 9.20 -16.44
CA VAL A 252 2.52 8.42 -17.69
C VAL A 252 3.86 8.54 -18.39
N SER A 253 4.94 8.70 -17.63
CA SER A 253 6.29 8.80 -18.18
C SER A 253 6.70 7.50 -18.88
N HIS A 254 7.65 7.58 -19.83
CA HIS A 254 8.13 6.41 -20.56
C HIS A 254 7.01 5.61 -21.25
N ASN A 255 6.19 6.31 -22.04
CA ASN A 255 5.12 5.72 -22.85
C ASN A 255 5.31 6.12 -24.34
N ARG A 256 4.25 6.02 -25.15
CA ARG A 256 4.24 6.34 -26.58
C ARG A 256 3.26 7.49 -26.90
N ILE A 257 3.08 8.41 -25.96
CA ILE A 257 2.11 9.52 -26.07
C ILE A 257 2.64 10.58 -27.01
N GLU A 258 1.85 10.96 -28.01
CA GLU A 258 2.19 12.02 -28.97
C GLU A 258 1.35 13.30 -28.80
N ASP A 259 0.16 13.17 -28.21
CA ASP A 259 -0.77 14.27 -27.99
C ASP A 259 -1.28 14.30 -26.54
N VAL A 260 -1.11 15.44 -25.88
CA VAL A 260 -1.60 15.67 -24.51
C VAL A 260 -2.85 16.54 -24.46
N SER A 261 -3.43 16.92 -25.60
CA SER A 261 -4.67 17.67 -25.66
C SER A 261 -5.87 17.03 -24.92
N PRO A 262 -5.97 15.69 -24.78
CA PRO A 262 -7.03 15.08 -23.99
C PRO A 262 -7.03 15.45 -22.50
N LEU A 263 -5.91 15.90 -21.96
CA LEU A 263 -5.79 16.26 -20.53
C LEU A 263 -6.46 17.61 -20.18
N THR A 264 -6.99 18.32 -21.18
CA THR A 264 -7.61 19.65 -20.99
C THR A 264 -8.78 19.65 -19.99
N LEU A 265 -9.46 18.52 -19.80
CA LEU A 265 -10.59 18.38 -18.89
C LEU A 265 -10.20 17.96 -17.47
N ASN A 266 -8.95 17.53 -17.24
CA ASN A 266 -8.46 17.11 -15.93
C ASN A 266 -8.00 18.32 -15.09
N THR A 267 -8.87 19.32 -14.93
CA THR A 267 -8.54 20.62 -14.32
C THR A 267 -8.18 20.55 -12.84
N GLU A 268 -8.44 19.41 -12.19
CA GLU A 268 -8.07 19.12 -10.80
C GLU A 268 -6.63 18.60 -10.64
N LEU A 269 -5.89 18.40 -11.73
CA LEU A 269 -4.50 17.94 -11.68
C LEU A 269 -3.61 18.91 -10.88
N LEU A 270 -2.95 18.36 -9.86
CA LEU A 270 -1.95 19.02 -9.04
C LEU A 270 -0.53 18.68 -9.49
N ALA A 271 -0.34 17.45 -9.98
CA ALA A 271 0.94 16.96 -10.49
C ALA A 271 0.73 16.11 -11.75
N LEU A 272 1.51 16.41 -12.78
CA LEU A 272 1.49 15.72 -14.06
C LEU A 272 2.92 15.37 -14.49
N ASP A 273 3.15 14.10 -14.83
CA ASP A 273 4.39 13.63 -15.44
C ASP A 273 4.10 12.90 -16.74
N PHE A 274 4.54 13.48 -17.86
CA PHE A 274 4.54 12.83 -19.17
C PHE A 274 5.94 12.83 -19.79
N SER A 275 6.99 12.90 -18.95
CA SER A 275 8.38 12.86 -19.40
C SER A 275 8.67 11.59 -20.22
N ASN A 276 9.68 11.65 -21.10
CA ASN A 276 10.12 10.50 -21.90
C ASN A 276 9.01 9.91 -22.79
N ASN A 277 8.26 10.78 -23.47
CA ASN A 277 7.25 10.41 -24.47
C ASN A 277 7.53 11.11 -25.82
N PRO A 278 6.97 10.67 -26.95
CA PRO A 278 7.09 11.40 -28.22
C PRO A 278 6.11 12.59 -28.36
N VAL A 279 5.79 13.34 -27.29
CA VAL A 279 4.76 14.41 -27.34
C VAL A 279 5.18 15.51 -28.30
N ARG A 280 4.25 15.86 -29.20
CA ARG A 280 4.44 16.88 -30.25
C ARG A 280 3.27 17.85 -30.36
N THR A 281 2.11 17.54 -29.79
CA THR A 281 0.91 18.39 -29.81
C THR A 281 0.23 18.47 -28.44
N GLY A 282 -0.65 19.46 -28.27
CA GLY A 282 -1.48 19.59 -27.07
C GLY A 282 -0.86 20.39 -25.92
N ILE A 283 0.41 20.77 -25.99
CA ILE A 283 1.14 21.47 -24.92
C ILE A 283 0.47 22.77 -24.49
N THR A 284 0.07 23.61 -25.45
CA THR A 284 -0.63 24.87 -25.13
C THR A 284 -2.02 24.65 -24.57
N ALA A 285 -2.66 23.51 -24.88
CA ALA A 285 -3.98 23.18 -24.37
C ALA A 285 -3.96 22.89 -22.86
N LEU A 286 -2.80 22.49 -22.31
CA LEU A 286 -2.61 22.30 -20.87
C LEU A 286 -2.74 23.60 -20.04
N SER A 287 -2.96 24.77 -20.67
CA SER A 287 -3.25 26.02 -19.96
C SER A 287 -4.49 25.95 -19.08
N THR A 288 -5.35 24.94 -19.25
CA THR A 288 -6.52 24.70 -18.39
C THR A 288 -6.14 24.13 -17.02
N LEU A 289 -4.93 23.58 -16.85
CA LEU A 289 -4.45 22.93 -15.63
C LEU A 289 -4.01 23.94 -14.55
N THR A 290 -4.87 24.89 -14.25
CA THR A 290 -4.58 26.04 -13.36
C THR A 290 -4.26 25.68 -11.92
N LYS A 291 -4.54 24.43 -11.49
CA LYS A 291 -4.19 23.89 -10.16
C LYS A 291 -2.85 23.15 -10.14
N ALA A 292 -2.25 22.89 -11.30
CA ALA A 292 -1.00 22.17 -11.39
C ALA A 292 0.10 22.94 -10.66
N THR A 293 0.87 22.25 -9.83
CA THR A 293 2.04 22.80 -9.13
C THR A 293 3.33 22.27 -9.73
N LEU A 294 3.25 21.13 -10.40
CA LEU A 294 4.37 20.40 -10.98
C LEU A 294 3.97 19.77 -12.31
N ILE A 295 4.71 20.09 -13.37
CA ILE A 295 4.61 19.44 -14.68
C ILE A 295 6.01 18.98 -15.11
N ARG A 296 6.19 17.67 -15.26
CA ARG A 296 7.39 17.06 -15.83
C ARG A 296 7.15 16.68 -17.28
N SER A 297 7.92 17.28 -18.17
CA SER A 297 7.80 17.12 -19.62
C SER A 297 9.16 16.91 -20.29
N GLU A 298 10.18 16.49 -19.54
CA GLU A 298 11.52 16.25 -20.08
C GLU A 298 11.51 15.17 -21.16
N ASN A 299 12.48 15.24 -22.08
CA ASN A 299 12.69 14.23 -23.12
C ASN A 299 11.45 13.94 -23.98
N ASN A 300 10.69 15.00 -24.32
CA ASN A 300 9.58 14.90 -25.24
C ASN A 300 9.96 15.11 -26.71
N GLY A 301 8.99 14.98 -27.62
CA GLY A 301 9.17 15.23 -29.06
C GLY A 301 9.57 16.69 -29.38
N ALA A 302 9.65 17.04 -30.66
CA ALA A 302 10.11 18.36 -31.12
C ALA A 302 9.08 19.48 -30.88
N VAL A 303 8.74 19.73 -29.62
CA VAL A 303 7.88 20.85 -29.19
C VAL A 303 8.69 22.15 -29.22
N LEU A 304 8.04 23.22 -29.69
CA LEU A 304 8.63 24.55 -29.76
C LEU A 304 8.76 25.17 -28.36
N CYS A 305 9.89 25.81 -28.07
CA CYS A 305 10.06 26.55 -26.82
C CYS A 305 8.98 27.63 -26.59
N LEU A 306 8.40 28.15 -27.68
CA LEU A 306 7.31 29.11 -27.61
C LEU A 306 6.04 28.53 -26.99
N ASP A 307 5.74 27.25 -27.24
CA ASP A 307 4.52 26.62 -26.71
C ASP A 307 4.62 26.39 -25.21
N TYR A 308 5.79 25.95 -24.72
CA TYR A 308 6.05 25.88 -23.28
C TYR A 308 6.10 27.26 -22.63
N ALA A 309 6.69 28.27 -23.29
CA ALA A 309 6.67 29.64 -22.77
C ALA A 309 5.23 30.17 -22.61
N ARG A 310 4.35 29.91 -23.58
CA ARG A 310 2.92 30.23 -23.49
C ARG A 310 2.23 29.48 -22.35
N LEU A 311 2.55 28.21 -22.16
CA LEU A 311 2.01 27.41 -21.06
C LEU A 311 2.39 28.01 -19.71
N VAL A 312 3.67 28.30 -19.49
CA VAL A 312 4.19 28.90 -18.24
C VAL A 312 3.53 30.25 -17.96
N LEU A 313 3.39 31.10 -18.97
CA LEU A 313 2.74 32.40 -18.81
C LEU A 313 1.26 32.29 -18.37
N ASN A 314 0.55 31.24 -18.78
CA ASN A 314 -0.83 31.01 -18.38
C ASN A 314 -0.96 30.36 -17.01
N LEU A 315 -0.11 29.38 -16.68
CA LEU A 315 -0.22 28.62 -15.44
C LEU A 315 0.36 29.37 -14.22
N GLY A 316 1.26 30.33 -14.41
CA GLY A 316 1.88 31.06 -13.30
C GLY A 316 3.00 30.26 -12.63
N PRO A 317 3.08 30.19 -11.29
CA PRO A 317 4.19 29.57 -10.56
C PRO A 317 4.13 28.03 -10.57
N VAL A 318 4.20 27.44 -11.75
CA VAL A 318 4.29 25.98 -11.94
C VAL A 318 5.74 25.61 -12.16
N VAL A 319 6.19 24.57 -11.46
CA VAL A 319 7.51 24.00 -11.72
C VAL A 319 7.39 23.16 -13.00
N LEU A 320 7.92 23.69 -14.10
CA LEU A 320 7.98 23.03 -15.40
C LEU A 320 9.41 22.56 -15.67
N PHE A 321 9.56 21.26 -15.93
CA PHE A 321 10.83 20.68 -16.37
C PHE A 321 10.73 20.30 -17.85
N ASP A 322 11.53 20.94 -18.71
CA ASP A 322 11.47 20.72 -20.16
C ASP A 322 12.81 20.96 -20.88
N GLN A 323 12.95 20.34 -22.06
CA GLN A 323 14.03 20.58 -23.03
C GLN A 323 13.47 20.78 -24.44
N CYS A 324 12.85 21.93 -24.68
CA CYS A 324 12.34 22.35 -25.99
C CYS A 324 13.45 22.66 -27.02
N ARG A 325 13.09 22.67 -28.31
CA ARG A 325 14.00 23.10 -29.39
C ARG A 325 13.82 24.58 -29.74
N LEU A 326 14.95 25.29 -29.87
CA LEU A 326 15.03 26.57 -30.57
C LEU A 326 15.22 26.27 -32.06
N PHE A 327 14.44 26.94 -32.91
CA PHE A 327 14.40 26.75 -34.36
C PHE A 327 15.77 26.67 -35.03
#